data_AF-A0A930MCK9-F1
#
_entry.id   AF-A0A930MCK9-F1
#
_cell.length_a   1.000
_cell.length_b   1.000
_cell.length_c   1.000
_cell.angle_alpha   90.00
_cell.angle_beta   90.00
_cell.angle_gamma   90.00
#
_symmetry.space_group_name_H-M   'P 1'
#
loop_
_entity.id
_entity.type
_entity.pdbx_description
1 polymer ?
#
loop_
_entity_poly.entity_id
_entity_poly.type
_entity_poly.pdbx_seq_one_letter_code
_entity_poly.pdbx_strand_id
1 'polypeptide(L)' 'FFKVTSAFMFVLAVTFLGGGLKELQESDTISTTVIEAIPIPSIDLLGLYPTYESIVPQSLLVLAAIAMVSYKKRSAAAEA' A
#
# COMPACT_ATOMS: atom_id res chain seq x y z
N PHE A 1 -20.98 -8.30 4.97
CA PHE A 1 -20.88 -7.69 3.62
C PHE A 1 -19.90 -6.52 3.61
N PHE A 2 -20.23 -5.35 4.20
CA PHE A 2 -19.41 -4.13 4.11
C PHE A 2 -17.92 -4.30 4.46
N LYS A 3 -17.59 -5.03 5.54
CA LYS A 3 -16.20 -5.29 5.93
C LYS A 3 -15.37 -6.00 4.84
N VAL A 4 -16.00 -6.92 4.09
CA VAL A 4 -15.33 -7.69 3.03
C VAL A 4 -15.14 -6.82 1.80
N THR A 5 -16.19 -6.10 1.38
CA THR A 5 -16.11 -5.19 0.24
C THR A 5 -15.16 -4.02 0.50
N SER A 6 -15.13 -3.45 1.72
CA SER A 6 -14.16 -2.41 2.08
C SER A 6 -12.72 -2.92 2.09
N ALA A 7 -12.49 -4.15 2.57
CA ALA A 7 -11.17 -4.77 2.51
C ALA A 7 -10.70 -4.98 1.07
N PHE A 8 -11.58 -5.45 0.19
CA PHE A 8 -11.29 -5.59 -1.24
C PHE A 8 -10.96 -4.24 -1.90
N MET A 9 -11.76 -3.20 -1.62
CA MET A 9 -11.50 -1.84 -2.13
C MET A 9 -10.17 -1.28 -1.62
N PHE A 10 -9.80 -1.59 -0.37
CA PHE A 10 -8.51 -1.20 0.19
C PHE A 10 -7.35 -1.89 -0.54
N VAL A 11 -7.46 -3.20 -0.81
CA VAL A 11 -6.46 -3.92 -1.61
C VAL A 11 -6.33 -3.30 -2.99
N LEU A 12 -7.44 -3.00 -3.67
CA LEU A 12 -7.42 -2.34 -4.98
C LEU A 12 -6.75 -0.97 -4.92
N ALA A 13 -6.97 -0.19 -3.86
CA ALA A 13 -6.30 1.11 -3.70
C ALA A 13 -4.78 0.95 -3.58
N VAL A 14 -4.29 -0.05 -2.84
CA VAL A 14 -2.85 -0.39 -2.77
C VAL A 14 -2.32 -0.80 -4.16
N THR A 15 -3.07 -1.64 -4.87
CA THR A 15 -2.72 -2.10 -6.23
C THR A 15 -2.63 -0.93 -7.21
N PHE A 16 -3.62 -0.04 -7.23
CA PHE A 16 -3.61 1.12 -8.13
C PHE A 16 -2.52 2.12 -7.80
N LEU A 17 -2.19 2.32 -6.51
CA LEU A 17 -1.08 3.17 -6.14
C LEU A 17 0.24 2.66 -6.71
N GLY A 18 0.50 1.35 -6.59
CA GLY A 18 1.72 0.76 -7.10
C GLY A 18 1.81 0.72 -8.62
N GLY A 19 0.71 0.31 -9.28
CA GLY A 19 0.61 0.34 -10.75
C GLY A 19 0.77 1.74 -11.32
N GLY A 20 0.10 2.74 -10.74
CA GLY A 20 0.21 4.13 -11.17
C GLY A 20 1.63 4.69 -10.97
N LEU A 21 2.30 4.38 -9.85
CA LEU A 21 3.69 4.78 -9.64
C LEU A 21 4.64 4.12 -10.64
N LYS A 22 4.40 2.86 -10.98
CA LYS A 22 5.16 2.15 -12.01
C LYS A 22 5.01 2.79 -13.40
N GLU A 23 3.80 3.19 -13.78
CA GLU A 23 3.60 3.94 -15.04
C GLU A 23 4.35 5.27 -15.05
N LEU A 24 4.36 6.00 -13.94
CA LEU A 24 5.13 7.25 -13.81
C LEU A 24 6.64 7.02 -13.88
N GLN A 25 7.12 5.90 -13.34
CA GLN A 25 8.52 5.46 -13.44
C GLN A 25 8.89 5.13 -14.89
N GLU A 26 8.03 4.41 -15.61
CA GLU A 26 8.25 4.05 -17.00
C GLU A 26 8.19 5.26 -17.95
N SER A 27 7.46 6.30 -17.58
CA SER A 27 7.44 7.58 -18.28
C SER A 27 8.60 8.52 -17.91
N ASP A 28 9.60 8.06 -17.14
CA ASP A 28 10.70 8.87 -16.60
C ASP A 28 10.22 10.15 -15.85
N THR A 29 8.98 10.16 -15.37
CA THR A 29 8.39 11.31 -14.66
C THR A 29 8.80 11.34 -13.20
N ILE A 30 9.02 10.17 -12.60
CA ILE A 30 9.56 10.02 -11.25
C ILE A 30 10.78 9.10 -11.27
N SER A 31 11.71 9.35 -10.35
CA SER A 31 12.91 8.52 -10.20
C SER A 31 12.56 7.06 -9.90
N THR A 32 13.41 6.16 -10.37
CA THR A 32 13.29 4.72 -10.13
C THR A 32 14.51 4.23 -9.39
N THR A 33 14.36 3.90 -8.11
CA THR A 33 15.43 3.35 -7.28
C THR A 33 15.06 1.91 -6.89
N VAL A 34 15.72 0.94 -7.51
CA VAL A 34 15.48 -0.48 -7.23
C VAL A 34 16.04 -0.85 -5.86
N ILE A 35 15.28 -1.64 -5.11
CA ILE A 35 15.67 -2.16 -3.80
C ILE A 35 16.50 -3.42 -4.01
N GLU A 36 17.82 -3.30 -3.91
CA GLU A 36 18.75 -4.45 -4.03
C GLU A 36 19.07 -5.10 -2.67
N ALA A 37 18.88 -4.37 -1.57
CA ALA A 37 19.26 -4.82 -0.22
C ALA A 37 18.35 -5.92 0.35
N ILE A 38 17.12 -6.03 -0.14
CA ILE A 38 16.11 -6.98 0.34
C ILE A 38 15.46 -7.62 -0.89
N PRO A 39 15.33 -8.96 -0.96
CA PRO A 39 14.63 -9.62 -2.06
C PRO A 39 13.13 -9.36 -1.94
N ILE A 40 12.66 -8.29 -2.58
CA ILE A 40 11.24 -7.95 -2.67
C ILE A 40 10.70 -8.55 -3.98
N PRO A 41 9.71 -9.45 -3.93
CA PRO A 41 9.15 -10.04 -5.14
C PRO A 41 8.34 -9.00 -5.92
N SER A 42 8.45 -8.97 -7.26
CA SER A 42 7.51 -8.22 -8.09
C SER A 42 6.20 -9.00 -8.23
N ILE A 43 5.07 -8.38 -7.92
CA ILE A 43 3.74 -8.98 -8.06
C ILE A 43 2.86 -7.98 -8.81
N ASP A 44 2.80 -8.11 -10.13
CA ASP A 44 2.04 -7.20 -11.00
C ASP A 44 0.56 -7.13 -10.64
N LEU A 45 -0.04 -8.26 -10.25
CA LEU A 45 -1.44 -8.32 -9.81
C LEU A 45 -1.73 -7.41 -8.59
N LEU A 46 -0.75 -7.24 -7.71
CA LEU A 46 -0.86 -6.39 -6.53
C LEU A 46 -0.20 -5.01 -6.74
N GLY A 47 0.31 -4.73 -7.94
CA GLY A 47 1.09 -3.53 -8.22
C GLY A 47 2.31 -3.41 -7.30
N LEU A 48 2.88 -4.52 -6.85
CA LEU A 48 4.02 -4.51 -5.94
C LEU A 48 5.29 -4.61 -6.75
N TYR A 49 6.10 -3.56 -6.72
CA TYR A 49 7.34 -3.46 -7.48
C TYR A 49 8.52 -3.24 -6.53
N PRO A 50 9.72 -3.77 -6.82
CA PRO A 50 10.88 -3.68 -5.95
C PRO A 50 11.56 -2.30 -6.04
N THR A 51 10.80 -1.21 -5.93
CA THR A 51 11.31 0.17 -6.00
C THR A 51 10.97 0.94 -4.72
N TYR A 52 11.89 1.77 -4.23
CA TYR A 52 11.66 2.56 -3.01
C TYR A 52 10.45 3.48 -3.17
N GLU A 53 10.29 4.07 -4.34
CA GLU A 53 9.23 5.03 -4.64
C GLU A 53 7.84 4.37 -4.68
N SER A 54 7.73 3.05 -4.90
CA SER A 54 6.45 2.32 -4.79
C SER A 54 6.22 1.73 -3.41
N ILE A 55 7.23 1.08 -2.83
CA ILE A 55 7.11 0.35 -1.57
C ILE A 55 6.89 1.29 -0.38
N VAL A 56 7.55 2.45 -0.35
CA VAL A 56 7.41 3.42 0.76
C VAL A 56 5.98 3.95 0.88
N PRO A 57 5.36 4.54 -0.17
CA PRO A 57 4.01 5.05 -0.05
C PRO A 57 2.96 3.95 0.15
N GLN A 58 3.12 2.76 -0.45
CA GLN A 58 2.24 1.61 -0.19
C GLN A 58 2.32 1.17 1.27
N SER A 59 3.52 1.07 1.83
CA SER A 59 3.73 0.70 3.24
C SER A 59 3.11 1.74 4.18
N LEU A 60 3.28 3.03 3.90
CA LEU A 60 2.66 4.10 4.68
C LEU A 60 1.13 4.00 4.65
N LEU A 61 0.54 3.72 3.49
CA LEU A 61 -0.91 3.55 3.34
C LEU A 61 -1.44 2.36 4.15
N VAL A 62 -0.74 1.22 4.13
CA VAL A 62 -1.06 0.05 4.96
C VAL A 62 -0.91 0.35 6.45
N LEU A 63 0.17 1.00 6.86
CA LEU A 63 0.38 1.39 8.26
C LEU A 63 -0.68 2.36 8.75
N ALA A 64 -1.08 3.34 7.94
CA ALA A 64 -2.15 4.29 8.26
C ALA A 64 -3.50 3.58 8.45
N ALA A 65 -3.81 2.60 7.60
CA ALA A 65 -5.02 1.79 7.75
C ALA A 65 -5.01 0.95 9.04
N ILE A 66 -3.88 0.30 9.36
CA ILE A 66 -3.71 -0.46 10.61
C ILE A 66 -3.86 0.45 11.82
N ALA A 67 -3.23 1.62 11.80
CA ALA A 67 -3.31 2.61 12.86
C ALA A 67 -4.78 3.03 13.06
N MET A 68 -5.48 3.45 12.00
CA MET A 68 -6.88 3.88 12.08
C MET A 68 -7.80 2.79 12.65
N VAL A 69 -7.63 1.54 12.23
CA VAL A 69 -8.40 0.41 12.77
C VAL A 69 -8.08 0.17 14.26
N SER A 70 -6.80 0.31 14.65
CA SER A 70 -6.35 0.12 16.03
C SER A 70 -6.83 1.24 16.96
N TYR A 71 -6.82 2.49 16.52
CA TYR A 71 -7.37 3.64 17.25
C TYR A 71 -8.87 3.47 17.51
N LYS A 72 -9.65 3.05 16.49
CA LYS A 72 -11.09 2.80 16.68
C LYS A 72 -11.37 1.70 17.71
N LYS A 73 -10.53 0.65 17.78
CA LYS A 73 -10.66 -0.41 18.79
C LYS A 73 -10.35 0.10 20.21
N ARG A 74 -9.40 1.02 20.37
CA ARG A 74 -9.08 1.59 21.69
C ARG A 74 -10.14 2.58 22.19
N SER A 75 -10.72 3.40 21.32
CA SER A 75 -11.84 4.28 21.72
C SER A 75 -13.08 3.49 22.13
N ALA A 76 -13.40 2.39 21.45
CA ALA A 76 -14.53 1.54 21.83
C ALA A 76 -14.29 0.72 23.13
N ALA A 77 -13.03 0.43 23.47
CA ALA A 77 -12.68 -0.26 24.72
C ALA A 77 -12.50 0.69 25.92
N ALA A 78 -12.37 2.00 25.69
CA ALA A 78 -12.32 3.01 26.73
C ALA A 78 -13.71 3.54 27.13
N GLU A 79 -14.76 3.18 26.37
CA GLU A 79 -16.16 3.54 26.61
C GLU A 79 -16.99 2.37 27.18
N ALA A 80 -16.36 1.21 27.45
CA ALA A 80 -16.95 0.04 28.10
C ALA A 80 -16.35 -0.16 29.50
#